data_AF-A0AAE8MJW8-F1
#
_entry.id   AF-A0AAE8MJW8-F1
#
_cell.length_a   1.000
_cell.length_b   1.000
_cell.length_c   1.000
_cell.angle_alpha   90.00
_cell.angle_beta   90.00
_cell.angle_gamma   90.00
#
_symmetry.space_group_name_H-M   'P 1'
#
loop_
_entity.id
_entity.type
_entity.pdbx_description
1 polymer ?
#
loop_
_entity_poly.entity_id
_entity_poly.type
_entity_poly.pdbx_seq_one_letter_code
_entity_poly.pdbx_strand_id
1 'polypeptide(L)'
;MPGQRFMAYTLVNKDEEARRRSSLTVTPDEYDLDSPPAHDSVGRRANGWPGIDFSILSWAQFSTRKRAVLIGVNYFGTRGQLPDSNVGGVARLLNQNYGYREEDIVLLTDTQQRPTSQPTKKQILLSMHWLVKGSRAGDHLLFYYCGHGELQKPLVPLDFRENGFIKMSDLQDILTSRQTPGVLMTVIIDWYGHENSMQEWFSIL
;
A
#
# COMPACT_ATOMS: atom_id res chain seq x y z
N MET A 1 -21.73 -3.50 21.75
CA MET A 1 -20.60 -4.25 21.15
C MET A 1 -19.50 -3.25 20.84
N PRO A 2 -18.29 -3.33 21.42
CA PRO A 2 -17.21 -2.44 21.02
C PRO A 2 -16.82 -2.78 19.57
N GLY A 3 -16.95 -1.79 18.70
CA GLY A 3 -17.02 -1.92 17.24
C GLY A 3 -15.76 -2.48 16.61
N GLN A 4 -15.97 -3.42 15.70
CA GLN A 4 -14.97 -4.09 14.89
C GLN A 4 -14.21 -3.05 14.04
N ARG A 5 -12.89 -2.98 14.22
CA ARG A 5 -11.98 -2.16 13.43
C ARG A 5 -11.57 -2.98 12.20
N PHE A 6 -11.85 -2.50 11.00
CA PHE A 6 -11.45 -3.18 9.77
C PHE A 6 -10.23 -2.47 9.18
N MET A 7 -9.08 -3.13 9.29
CA MET A 7 -7.85 -2.70 8.65
C MET A 7 -7.35 -3.81 7.75
N ALA A 8 -7.17 -3.49 6.47
CA ALA A 8 -6.61 -4.41 5.49
C ALA A 8 -5.15 -4.00 5.21
N TYR A 9 -4.21 -4.89 5.48
CA TYR A 9 -2.82 -4.75 5.07
C TYR A 9 -2.57 -5.61 3.85
N THR A 10 -1.92 -5.03 2.84
CA THR A 10 -1.33 -5.79 1.74
C THR A 10 0.13 -5.37 1.62
N LEU A 11 1.03 -6.31 1.92
CA LEU A 11 2.47 -6.15 1.74
C LEU A 11 2.85 -6.89 0.47
N VAL A 12 3.39 -6.17 -0.52
CA VAL A 12 3.84 -6.72 -1.80
C VAL A 12 5.35 -6.54 -1.88
N ASN A 13 6.08 -7.64 -1.99
CA ASN A 13 7.52 -7.61 -2.30
C ASN A 13 7.73 -7.88 -3.78
N LYS A 14 8.38 -6.93 -4.47
CA LYS A 14 8.69 -7.01 -5.90
C LYS A 14 10.05 -7.60 -6.23
N ASP A 15 10.82 -8.06 -5.24
CA ASP A 15 12.10 -8.71 -5.51
C ASP A 15 11.92 -10.19 -5.89
N GLU A 16 12.15 -10.49 -7.17
CA GLU A 16 12.00 -11.82 -7.77
C GLU A 16 13.23 -12.73 -7.49
N GLU A 17 14.36 -12.17 -7.03
CA GLU A 17 15.58 -12.96 -6.75
C GLU A 17 15.57 -13.67 -5.39
N ALA A 18 14.87 -13.13 -4.39
CA ALA A 18 14.77 -13.75 -3.06
C ALA A 18 13.94 -15.05 -3.06
N ARG A 19 12.91 -15.15 -3.91
CA ARG A 19 12.11 -16.38 -4.09
C ARG A 19 12.89 -17.51 -4.77
N ARG A 20 13.81 -17.18 -5.69
CA ARG A 20 14.65 -18.19 -6.37
C ARG A 20 15.65 -18.85 -5.42
N ARG A 21 16.14 -18.12 -4.41
CA ARG A 21 17.08 -18.67 -3.42
C ARG A 21 16.42 -19.50 -2.31
N SER A 22 15.11 -19.35 -2.07
CA SER A 22 14.38 -20.16 -1.09
C SER A 22 13.67 -21.40 -1.67
N SER A 23 13.77 -21.64 -2.98
CA SER A 23 13.15 -22.78 -3.66
C SER A 23 14.22 -23.70 -4.27
N LEU A 24 15.00 -24.32 -3.40
CA LEU A 24 15.90 -25.42 -3.75
C LEU A 24 15.67 -26.56 -2.76
N THR A 25 14.50 -27.18 -2.86
CA THR A 25 14.24 -28.63 -2.70
C THR A 25 12.74 -28.88 -2.79
N VAL A 26 12.23 -29.17 -3.98
CA VAL A 26 11.27 -30.27 -4.24
C VAL A 26 11.53 -30.72 -5.68
N THR A 27 11.73 -32.02 -5.87
CA THR A 27 11.95 -32.69 -7.15
C THR A 27 10.71 -32.65 -8.05
N PRO A 28 10.89 -32.66 -9.39
CA PRO A 28 9.80 -32.53 -10.34
C PRO A 28 9.17 -33.89 -10.65
N ASP A 29 7.87 -34.04 -10.45
CA ASP A 29 7.09 -35.07 -11.15
C ASP A 29 5.69 -34.54 -11.49
N GLU A 30 5.36 -34.71 -12.77
CA GLU A 30 4.05 -34.70 -13.45
C GLU A 30 3.22 -33.40 -13.51
N TYR A 31 3.42 -32.65 -14.60
CA TYR A 31 2.32 -31.95 -15.27
C TYR A 31 1.78 -32.84 -16.39
N ASP A 32 0.70 -33.56 -16.11
CA ASP A 32 -0.16 -34.10 -17.17
C ASP A 32 -1.09 -32.99 -17.67
N LEU A 33 -1.07 -32.81 -18.99
CA LEU A 33 -1.96 -31.92 -19.74
C LEU A 33 -3.40 -32.42 -19.59
N ASP A 34 -4.29 -31.56 -19.09
CA ASP A 34 -5.65 -31.58 -19.62
C ASP A 34 -6.26 -30.18 -19.68
N SER A 35 -6.95 -29.94 -20.80
CA SER A 35 -7.47 -28.65 -21.24
C SER A 35 -8.57 -28.09 -20.31
N PRO A 36 -8.81 -26.77 -20.28
CA PRO A 36 -9.88 -26.20 -19.46
C PRO A 36 -11.26 -26.65 -19.99
N PRO A 37 -12.18 -27.18 -19.16
CA PRO A 37 -13.54 -27.41 -19.60
C PRO A 37 -14.27 -26.08 -19.78
N ALA A 38 -15.11 -26.07 -20.81
CA ALA A 38 -15.87 -24.94 -21.32
C ALA A 38 -16.79 -24.28 -20.28
N HIS A 39 -17.06 -22.99 -20.53
CA HIS A 39 -18.10 -22.21 -19.88
C HIS A 39 -19.47 -22.87 -20.06
N ASP A 40 -20.06 -23.32 -18.96
CA ASP A 40 -21.50 -23.55 -18.86
C ASP A 40 -22.14 -22.47 -17.98
N SER A 41 -22.94 -21.64 -18.63
CA SER A 41 -23.82 -20.66 -18.04
C SER A 41 -25.02 -21.34 -17.37
N VAL A 42 -24.95 -21.59 -16.07
CA VAL A 42 -26.13 -21.87 -15.23
C VAL A 42 -25.96 -21.19 -13.87
N GLY A 43 -26.95 -20.36 -13.53
CA GLY A 43 -26.93 -19.49 -12.35
C GLY A 43 -26.63 -20.21 -11.04
N ARG A 44 -25.68 -19.65 -10.28
CA ARG A 44 -25.56 -19.85 -8.84
C ARG A 44 -25.27 -18.51 -8.16
N ARG A 45 -26.09 -18.25 -7.13
CA ARG A 45 -25.91 -17.22 -6.13
C ARG A 45 -24.49 -17.35 -5.54
N ALA A 46 -23.68 -16.31 -5.65
CA ALA A 46 -22.35 -16.28 -5.05
C ALA A 46 -22.46 -15.89 -3.57
N ASN A 47 -22.52 -16.92 -2.73
CA ASN A 47 -22.31 -16.82 -1.30
C ASN A 47 -20.83 -16.51 -1.03
N GLY A 48 -20.62 -15.61 -0.06
CA GLY A 48 -19.36 -14.91 0.19
C GLY A 48 -18.17 -15.75 0.60
N TRP A 49 -17.00 -15.12 0.46
CA TRP A 49 -15.77 -15.53 1.12
C TRP A 49 -16.01 -15.60 2.64
N PRO A 50 -15.56 -16.64 3.35
CA PRO A 50 -15.82 -16.77 4.77
C PRO A 50 -15.12 -15.64 5.53
N GLY A 51 -15.92 -14.78 6.16
CA GLY A 51 -15.45 -13.68 7.02
C GLY A 51 -15.80 -12.27 6.55
N ILE A 52 -16.38 -12.07 5.36
CA ILE A 52 -16.85 -10.75 4.92
C ILE A 52 -18.37 -10.71 5.00
N ASP A 53 -18.89 -9.99 6.00
CA ASP A 53 -20.31 -9.69 6.11
C ASP A 53 -20.69 -8.59 5.12
N PHE A 54 -21.43 -8.96 4.07
CA PHE A 54 -21.93 -8.02 3.06
C PHE A 54 -23.03 -7.06 3.57
N SER A 55 -23.50 -7.22 4.81
CA SER A 55 -24.34 -6.21 5.49
C SER A 55 -23.60 -4.86 5.68
N ILE A 56 -22.26 -4.88 5.61
CA ILE A 56 -21.38 -3.71 5.52
C ILE A 56 -21.56 -2.94 4.19
N LEU A 57 -22.44 -3.34 3.26
CA LEU A 57 -22.79 -2.47 2.13
C LEU A 57 -24.06 -1.64 2.38
N SER A 58 -24.77 -1.89 3.49
CA SER A 58 -26.05 -1.25 3.82
C SER A 58 -25.95 0.08 4.59
N TRP A 59 -24.78 0.45 5.12
CA TRP A 59 -24.56 1.76 5.77
C TRP A 59 -24.36 2.93 4.79
N ALA A 60 -24.57 2.69 3.49
CA ALA A 60 -24.44 3.63 2.38
C ALA A 60 -25.42 4.83 2.39
N GLN A 61 -26.04 5.16 3.53
CA GLN A 61 -26.88 6.36 3.69
C GLN A 61 -26.10 7.58 4.21
N PHE A 62 -24.84 7.44 4.60
CA PHE A 62 -23.95 8.57 4.87
C PHE A 62 -23.00 8.78 3.70
N SER A 63 -22.81 10.02 3.26
CA SER A 63 -21.81 10.36 2.24
C SER A 63 -20.43 9.86 2.71
N THR A 64 -19.91 8.85 2.02
CA THR A 64 -18.66 8.17 2.41
C THR A 64 -17.48 9.00 1.91
N ARG A 65 -16.70 9.57 2.84
CA ARG A 65 -15.51 10.33 2.44
C ARG A 65 -14.40 9.34 2.09
N LYS A 66 -13.81 9.50 0.91
CA LYS A 66 -12.68 8.70 0.45
C LYS A 66 -11.43 9.57 0.36
N ARG A 67 -10.36 9.21 1.08
CA ARG A 67 -9.07 9.92 1.04
C ARG A 67 -7.91 8.98 0.79
N ALA A 68 -6.94 9.42 0.00
CA ALA A 68 -5.75 8.64 -0.29
C ALA A 68 -4.47 9.43 -0.07
N VAL A 69 -3.44 8.75 0.42
CA VAL A 69 -2.04 9.20 0.37
C VAL A 69 -1.29 8.21 -0.50
N LEU A 70 -0.70 8.70 -1.59
CA LEU A 70 0.04 7.91 -2.58
C LEU A 70 1.48 8.41 -2.62
N ILE A 71 2.43 7.52 -2.34
CA ILE A 71 3.84 7.86 -2.19
C ILE A 71 4.65 7.00 -3.15
N GLY A 72 5.41 7.64 -4.02
CA GLY A 72 6.36 7.01 -4.93
C GLY A 72 7.75 7.56 -4.71
N VAL A 73 8.73 6.71 -4.40
CA VAL A 73 10.13 7.10 -4.23
C VAL A 73 10.98 6.27 -5.17
N ASN A 74 11.58 6.93 -6.17
CA ASN A 74 12.37 6.28 -7.22
C ASN A 74 13.87 6.50 -7.05
N TYR A 75 14.31 7.41 -6.18
CA TYR A 75 15.71 7.68 -5.83
C TYR A 75 16.59 8.03 -7.05
N PHE A 76 16.07 8.87 -7.95
CA PHE A 76 16.75 9.25 -9.19
C PHE A 76 18.19 9.73 -8.96
N GLY A 77 19.10 9.26 -9.82
CA GLY A 77 20.52 9.64 -9.77
C GLY A 77 21.30 8.94 -8.65
N THR A 78 20.70 8.01 -7.92
CA THR A 78 21.39 7.17 -6.93
C THR A 78 21.63 5.76 -7.46
N ARG A 79 22.48 4.99 -6.79
CA ARG A 79 22.71 3.57 -7.12
C ARG A 79 21.48 2.69 -6.82
N GLY A 80 20.63 3.09 -5.89
CA GLY A 80 19.34 2.44 -5.61
C GLY A 80 18.18 3.07 -6.38
N GLN A 81 18.41 3.52 -7.61
CA GLN A 81 17.31 4.04 -8.41
C GLN A 81 16.32 2.92 -8.77
N LEU A 82 15.02 3.18 -8.62
CA LEU A 82 13.94 2.27 -8.95
C LEU A 82 13.23 2.67 -10.26
N PRO A 83 12.54 1.71 -10.92
CA PRO A 83 11.60 2.01 -11.99
C PRO A 83 10.47 2.93 -11.51
N ASP A 84 9.78 3.60 -12.45
CA ASP A 84 8.67 4.49 -12.12
C ASP A 84 7.58 3.78 -11.29
N SER A 85 7.40 4.25 -10.06
CA SER A 85 6.32 3.83 -9.15
C SER A 85 4.90 3.97 -9.73
N ASN A 86 4.69 4.77 -10.77
CA ASN A 86 3.40 5.02 -11.44
C ASN A 86 2.26 5.38 -10.48
N VAL A 87 2.57 6.06 -9.36
CA VAL A 87 1.55 6.52 -8.40
C VAL A 87 0.57 7.51 -9.00
N GLY A 88 0.95 8.24 -10.06
CA GLY A 88 0.03 9.06 -10.85
C GLY A 88 -1.02 8.22 -11.59
N GLY A 89 -0.66 7.03 -12.06
CA GLY A 89 -1.62 6.07 -12.63
C GLY A 89 -2.59 5.56 -11.57
N VAL A 90 -2.10 5.24 -10.36
CA VAL A 90 -2.94 4.87 -9.22
C VAL A 90 -3.91 6.00 -8.86
N ALA A 91 -3.44 7.25 -8.80
CA ALA A 91 -4.29 8.42 -8.54
C ALA A 91 -5.44 8.54 -9.56
N ARG A 92 -5.13 8.40 -10.85
CA ARG A 92 -6.14 8.42 -11.93
C ARG A 92 -7.14 7.30 -11.79
N LEU A 93 -6.69 6.08 -11.52
CA LEU A 93 -7.56 4.91 -11.30
C LEU A 93 -8.52 5.15 -10.12
N LEU A 94 -8.00 5.65 -8.99
CA LEU A 94 -8.81 5.94 -7.82
C LEU A 94 -9.88 7.00 -8.10
N ASN A 95 -9.51 8.02 -8.86
CA ASN A 95 -10.43 9.09 -9.25
C ASN A 95 -11.52 8.60 -10.21
N GLN A 96 -11.15 7.90 -11.27
CA GLN A 96 -12.05 7.50 -12.34
C GLN A 96 -12.95 6.32 -11.96
N ASN A 97 -12.43 5.34 -11.20
CA ASN A 97 -13.11 4.06 -10.98
C ASN A 97 -13.58 3.86 -9.54
N TYR A 98 -12.95 4.53 -8.56
CA TYR A 98 -13.24 4.28 -7.14
C TYR A 98 -13.83 5.51 -6.42
N GLY A 99 -14.02 6.63 -7.11
CA GLY A 99 -14.71 7.81 -6.59
C GLY A 99 -13.91 8.61 -5.56
N TYR A 100 -12.57 8.54 -5.60
CA TYR A 100 -11.73 9.46 -4.83
C TYR A 100 -11.64 10.79 -5.54
N ARG A 101 -11.99 11.89 -4.88
CA ARG A 101 -11.85 13.22 -5.48
C ARG A 101 -10.38 13.60 -5.54
N GLU A 102 -9.98 14.37 -6.56
CA GLU A 102 -8.58 14.77 -6.72
C GLU A 102 -8.09 15.59 -5.52
N GLU A 103 -8.94 16.44 -4.95
CA GLU A 103 -8.64 17.22 -3.74
C GLU A 103 -8.51 16.37 -2.46
N ASP A 104 -9.00 15.13 -2.48
CA ASP A 104 -8.89 14.16 -1.39
C ASP A 104 -7.76 13.12 -1.65
N ILE A 105 -6.88 13.38 -2.62
CA ILE A 105 -5.67 12.58 -2.89
C ILE A 105 -4.43 13.43 -2.65
N VAL A 106 -3.56 12.97 -1.75
CA VAL A 106 -2.20 13.52 -1.58
C VAL A 106 -1.23 12.64 -2.36
N LEU A 107 -0.48 13.26 -3.27
CA LEU A 107 0.53 12.59 -4.09
C LEU A 107 1.93 13.11 -3.73
N LEU A 108 2.80 12.22 -3.26
CA LEU A 108 4.21 12.52 -2.98
C LEU A 108 5.11 11.76 -3.95
N THR A 109 5.89 12.47 -4.76
CA THR A 109 6.90 11.86 -5.67
C THR A 109 8.17 12.70 -5.76
N ASP A 110 9.29 12.02 -5.94
CA ASP A 110 10.60 12.64 -6.14
C ASP A 110 10.78 13.32 -7.52
N THR A 111 9.80 13.15 -8.42
CA THR A 111 9.69 13.92 -9.67
C THR A 111 9.08 15.31 -9.49
N GLN A 112 8.41 15.59 -8.36
CA GLN A 112 7.79 16.89 -8.15
C GLN A 112 8.81 17.95 -7.74
N GLN A 113 8.72 19.12 -8.38
CA GLN A 113 9.56 20.28 -8.06
C GLN A 113 9.16 20.95 -6.74
N ARG A 114 7.88 20.85 -6.34
CA ARG A 114 7.38 21.47 -5.11
C ARG A 114 7.93 20.70 -3.89
N PRO A 115 8.67 21.36 -2.97
CA PRO A 115 9.23 20.69 -1.79
C PRO A 115 8.17 20.05 -0.89
N THR A 116 6.95 20.61 -0.88
CA THR A 116 5.82 20.06 -0.11
C THR A 116 5.27 18.76 -0.67
N SER A 117 5.60 18.44 -1.93
CA SER A 117 5.16 17.24 -2.62
C SER A 117 6.27 16.20 -2.77
N GLN A 118 7.45 16.46 -2.24
CA GLN A 118 8.53 15.48 -2.23
C GLN A 118 8.33 14.47 -1.08
N PRO A 119 8.67 13.19 -1.28
CA PRO A 119 8.47 12.14 -0.30
C PRO A 119 9.59 12.12 0.76
N THR A 120 9.79 13.26 1.41
CA THR A 120 10.66 13.37 2.59
C THR A 120 9.97 12.78 3.81
N LYS A 121 10.75 12.38 4.83
CA LYS A 121 10.22 11.80 6.06
C LYS A 121 9.17 12.70 6.69
N LYS A 122 9.44 14.01 6.73
CA LYS A 122 8.53 15.01 7.25
C LYS A 122 7.20 15.03 6.47
N GLN A 123 7.25 15.06 5.14
CA GLN A 123 6.02 15.12 4.34
C GLN A 123 5.21 13.83 4.46
N ILE A 124 5.86 12.67 4.42
CA ILE A 124 5.19 11.37 4.59
C ILE A 124 4.43 11.32 5.93
N LEU A 125 5.07 11.73 7.02
CA LEU A 125 4.42 11.77 8.35
C LEU A 125 3.25 12.76 8.41
N LEU A 126 3.42 13.96 7.84
CA LEU A 126 2.34 14.96 7.76
C LEU A 126 1.15 14.43 6.95
N SER A 127 1.40 13.74 5.84
CA SER A 127 0.36 13.13 5.01
C SER A 127 -0.38 12.00 5.73
N MET A 128 0.33 11.16 6.50
CA MET A 128 -0.34 10.15 7.34
C MET A 128 -1.28 10.78 8.37
N HIS A 129 -0.83 11.82 9.07
CA HIS A 129 -1.68 12.54 10.01
C HIS A 129 -2.88 13.21 9.32
N TRP A 130 -2.68 13.79 8.14
CA TRP A 130 -3.76 14.35 7.33
C TRP A 130 -4.79 13.29 6.92
N LEU A 131 -4.33 12.09 6.54
CA LEU A 131 -5.18 10.99 6.10
C LEU A 131 -6.17 10.57 7.19
N VAL A 132 -5.71 10.43 8.43
CA VAL A 132 -6.55 10.01 9.56
C VAL A 132 -7.31 11.16 10.22
N LYS A 133 -6.91 12.42 9.98
CA LYS A 133 -7.52 13.58 10.65
C LYS A 133 -9.02 13.66 10.38
N GLY A 134 -9.80 13.66 11.45
CA GLY A 134 -11.26 13.87 11.41
C GLY A 134 -12.03 12.75 10.70
N SER A 135 -11.47 11.55 10.60
CA SER A 135 -12.16 10.40 10.00
C SER A 135 -13.37 9.95 10.84
N ARG A 136 -14.42 9.51 10.16
CA ARG A 136 -15.69 9.09 10.75
C ARG A 136 -16.08 7.70 10.28
N ALA A 137 -16.98 7.05 11.03
CA ALA A 137 -17.54 5.77 10.62
C ALA A 137 -18.07 5.87 9.18
N GLY A 138 -17.63 4.95 8.34
CA GLY A 138 -17.94 4.92 6.92
C GLY A 138 -16.95 5.61 5.98
N ASP A 139 -15.91 6.27 6.50
CA ASP A 139 -14.84 6.79 5.66
C ASP A 139 -13.95 5.65 5.12
N HIS A 140 -13.45 5.83 3.90
CA HIS A 140 -12.49 4.91 3.28
C HIS A 140 -11.14 5.64 3.11
N LEU A 141 -10.12 5.12 3.77
CA LEU A 141 -8.78 5.69 3.77
C LEU A 141 -7.82 4.72 3.08
N LEU A 142 -7.00 5.25 2.18
CA LEU A 142 -5.96 4.49 1.49
C LEU A 142 -4.59 5.10 1.74
N PHE A 143 -3.67 4.29 2.21
CA PHE A 143 -2.24 4.59 2.22
C PHE A 143 -1.54 3.66 1.24
N TYR A 144 -0.91 4.20 0.21
CA TYR A 144 -0.13 3.45 -0.77
C TYR A 144 1.30 3.98 -0.79
N TYR A 145 2.26 3.08 -0.62
CA TYR A 145 3.67 3.38 -0.75
C TYR A 145 4.33 2.45 -1.77
N CYS A 146 5.13 3.03 -2.66
CA CYS A 146 6.00 2.32 -3.58
C CYS A 146 7.42 2.90 -3.51
N GLY A 147 8.42 2.06 -3.23
CA GLY A 147 9.81 2.47 -3.04
C GLY A 147 10.64 1.39 -2.36
N HIS A 148 11.80 1.73 -1.81
CA HIS A 148 12.58 0.76 -1.04
C HIS A 148 11.97 0.42 0.31
N GLY A 149 12.29 -0.77 0.83
CA GLY A 149 11.89 -1.17 2.18
C GLY A 149 12.60 -2.44 2.65
N GLU A 150 12.62 -2.63 3.97
CA GLU A 150 13.09 -3.83 4.66
C GLU A 150 12.05 -4.29 5.69
N LEU A 151 12.10 -5.56 6.11
CA LEU A 151 11.12 -6.19 7.02
C LEU A 151 10.75 -5.33 8.25
N GLN A 152 11.73 -4.65 8.86
CA GLN A 152 11.50 -3.76 10.00
C GLN A 152 11.55 -2.25 9.67
N LYS A 153 11.96 -1.89 8.45
CA LYS A 153 12.08 -0.51 7.96
C LYS A 153 11.28 -0.39 6.65
N PRO A 154 9.95 -0.44 6.72
CA PRO A 154 9.13 -0.61 5.53
C PRO A 154 9.11 0.61 4.60
N LEU A 155 9.46 1.78 5.13
CA LEU A 155 9.37 3.05 4.43
C LEU A 155 10.73 3.73 4.48
N VAL A 156 11.29 3.93 3.29
CA VAL A 156 12.55 4.64 3.07
C VAL A 156 12.19 5.99 2.42
N PRO A 157 12.25 7.10 3.16
CA PRO A 157 12.00 8.42 2.58
C PRO A 157 13.12 8.86 1.62
N LEU A 158 12.89 9.90 0.82
CA LEU A 158 13.92 10.44 -0.08
C LEU A 158 15.16 10.96 0.68
N ASP A 159 14.94 11.55 1.85
CA ASP A 159 15.93 12.17 2.75
C ASP A 159 16.33 11.25 3.91
N PHE A 160 16.21 9.93 3.72
CA PHE A 160 16.50 8.93 4.75
C PHE A 160 17.95 8.94 5.24
N ARG A 161 18.89 9.49 4.45
CA ARG A 161 20.29 9.61 4.88
C ARG A 161 20.43 10.61 6.02
N GLU A 162 19.72 11.73 5.97
CA GLU A 162 19.74 12.74 7.01
C GLU A 162 18.72 12.47 8.12
N ASN A 163 17.54 11.95 7.76
CA ASN A 163 16.37 11.88 8.65
C ASN A 163 15.97 10.45 9.04
N GLY A 164 16.66 9.44 8.52
CA GLY A 164 16.43 8.03 8.80
C GLY A 164 15.14 7.48 8.20
N PHE A 165 14.85 6.23 8.56
CA PHE A 165 13.69 5.47 8.08
C PHE A 165 12.40 5.80 8.86
N ILE A 166 11.26 5.37 8.33
CA ILE A 166 10.00 5.31 9.09
C ILE A 166 9.74 3.83 9.41
N LYS A 167 9.57 3.53 10.71
CA LYS A 167 9.40 2.14 11.18
C LYS A 167 7.97 1.67 10.95
N MET A 168 7.79 0.34 10.94
CA MET A 168 6.46 -0.25 10.91
C MET A 168 5.63 0.16 12.13
N SER A 169 6.26 0.25 13.31
CA SER A 169 5.59 0.73 14.53
C SER A 169 5.04 2.14 14.36
N ASP A 170 5.82 3.07 13.79
CA ASP A 170 5.38 4.46 13.61
C ASP A 170 4.20 4.53 12.63
N LEU A 171 4.25 3.74 11.54
CA LEU A 171 3.16 3.64 10.58
C LEU A 171 1.89 3.07 11.23
N GLN A 172 2.02 1.97 11.96
CA GLN A 172 0.90 1.36 12.68
C GLN A 172 0.34 2.34 13.69
N ASP A 173 1.17 2.97 14.50
CA ASP A 173 0.75 3.93 15.51
C ASP A 173 0.00 5.09 14.87
N ILE A 174 0.51 5.71 13.80
CA ILE A 174 -0.16 6.87 13.20
C ILE A 174 -1.46 6.47 12.47
N LEU A 175 -1.44 5.39 11.69
CA LEU A 175 -2.60 5.00 10.88
C LEU A 175 -3.70 4.30 11.69
N THR A 176 -3.37 3.77 12.87
CA THR A 176 -4.32 3.10 13.77
C THR A 176 -4.68 3.90 15.02
N SER A 177 -3.84 4.84 15.43
CA SER A 177 -4.14 5.68 16.59
C SER A 177 -5.43 6.45 16.33
N ARG A 178 -6.37 6.29 17.25
CA ARG A 178 -7.69 6.95 17.21
C ARG A 178 -8.56 6.57 16.01
N GLN A 179 -8.39 5.38 15.40
CA GLN A 179 -9.35 4.91 14.40
C GLN A 179 -10.76 4.90 14.99
N THR A 180 -11.61 5.75 14.43
CA THR A 180 -13.05 5.78 14.68
C THR A 180 -13.62 4.43 14.24
N PRO A 181 -14.32 3.68 15.11
CA PRO A 181 -14.96 2.43 14.70
C PRO A 181 -15.81 2.63 13.42
N GLY A 182 -15.69 1.70 12.48
CA GLY A 182 -16.38 1.78 11.18
C GLY A 182 -15.62 2.53 10.08
N VAL A 183 -14.43 3.06 10.33
CA VAL A 183 -13.51 3.51 9.25
C VAL A 183 -12.91 2.28 8.56
N LEU A 184 -12.89 2.27 7.22
CA LEU A 184 -12.12 1.30 6.44
C LEU A 184 -10.75 1.89 6.12
N MET A 185 -9.68 1.29 6.67
CA MET A 185 -8.31 1.65 6.37
C MET A 185 -7.64 0.56 5.52
N THR A 186 -7.18 0.93 4.33
CA THR A 186 -6.39 0.08 3.43
C THR A 186 -4.96 0.58 3.38
N VAL A 187 -4.01 -0.28 3.70
CA VAL A 187 -2.58 0.02 3.64
C VAL A 187 -1.91 -0.93 2.65
N ILE A 188 -1.32 -0.36 1.61
CA ILE A 188 -0.58 -1.10 0.59
C ILE A 188 0.88 -0.61 0.62
N ILE A 189 1.79 -1.55 0.83
CA ILE A 189 3.23 -1.30 0.81
C ILE A 189 3.82 -2.18 -0.29
N ASP A 190 4.20 -1.53 -1.37
CA ASP A 190 4.71 -2.13 -2.60
C ASP A 190 6.21 -1.85 -2.70
N TRP A 191 7.02 -2.63 -1.99
CA TRP A 191 8.42 -2.30 -1.75
C TRP A 191 9.41 -3.08 -2.62
N TYR A 192 10.63 -2.55 -2.69
CA TYR A 192 11.79 -3.20 -3.30
C TYR A 192 12.89 -3.36 -2.25
N GLY A 193 13.26 -4.61 -1.94
CA GLY A 193 14.37 -4.89 -1.05
C GLY A 193 14.49 -6.33 -0.61
N HIS A 194 15.71 -6.67 -0.20
CA HIS A 194 16.13 -7.94 0.38
C HIS A 194 17.06 -7.66 1.57
N GLU A 195 17.43 -8.72 2.29
CA GLU A 195 18.42 -8.63 3.35
C GLU A 195 19.74 -8.08 2.78
N ASN A 196 20.22 -6.95 3.28
CA ASN A 196 21.41 -6.19 2.85
C ASN A 196 21.23 -5.25 1.64
N SER A 197 20.04 -5.15 1.05
CA SER A 197 19.83 -4.30 -0.13
C SER A 197 20.15 -2.83 0.13
N MET A 198 19.87 -2.34 1.34
CA MET A 198 20.20 -0.97 1.74
C MET A 198 21.71 -0.73 1.86
N GLN A 199 22.48 -1.74 2.28
CA GLN A 199 23.94 -1.66 2.30
C GLN A 199 24.49 -1.69 0.87
N GLU A 200 23.98 -2.57 0.01
CA GLU A 200 24.43 -2.71 -1.37
C GLU A 200 24.14 -1.47 -2.22
N TRP A 201 22.92 -0.93 -2.11
CA TRP A 201 22.43 0.14 -2.97
C TRP A 201 22.75 1.53 -2.43
N PHE A 202 22.84 1.68 -1.11
CA PHE A 202 23.04 3.00 -0.49
C PHE A 202 24.29 3.09 0.40
N SER A 203 25.05 2.01 0.55
CA SER A 203 26.27 1.97 1.37
C SER A 203 26.02 2.33 2.83
N ILE A 204 24.88 1.89 3.36
CA ILE A 204 24.48 2.10 4.76
C ILE A 204 24.88 0.87 5.57
N LEU A 205 25.63 1.10 6.65
CA LEU A 205 26.09 0.09 7.61
C LEU A 205 24.98 -0.34 8.57
#